data_AF-A0A378XZ61-F1
#
_entry.id   AF-A0A378XZ61-F1
#
_cell.length_a   1.000
_cell.length_b   1.000
_cell.length_c   1.000
_cell.angle_alpha   90.00
_cell.angle_beta   90.00
_cell.angle_gamma   90.00
#
_symmetry.space_group_name_H-M   'P 1'
#
loop_
_entity.id
_entity.type
_entity.pdbx_description
1 polymer ?
#
loop_
_entity_poly.entity_id
_entity_poly.type
_entity_poly.pdbx_seq_one_letter_code
_entity_poly.pdbx_strand_id
1 'polypeptide(L)' 'MKIVCIDNFDRESVSDKLVCENVSEHYGNAIVDFLNEKFSGDYSSDFYKLTDDKYELYKWEP' A
#
# COMPACT_ATOMS: atom_id res chain seq x y z
N MET A 1 -1.10 0.09 12.91
CA MET A 1 -0.64 -0.25 11.54
C MET A 1 -1.34 0.62 10.52
N LYS A 2 -0.69 0.82 9.36
CA LYS A 2 -1.22 1.52 8.18
C LYS A 2 -1.23 0.60 6.96
N ILE A 3 -2.28 0.69 6.16
CA ILE A 3 -2.35 0.06 4.84
C ILE A 3 -2.04 1.14 3.81
N VAL A 4 -1.04 0.89 2.98
CA VAL A 4 -0.60 1.79 1.92
C VAL A 4 -0.69 1.08 0.57
N CYS A 5 -0.97 1.85 -0.48
CA CYS A 5 -0.83 1.42 -1.86
C CYS A 5 0.45 2.07 -2.42
N ILE A 6 1.36 1.24 -2.91
CA ILE A 6 2.62 1.62 -3.52
C ILE A 6 2.64 1.22 -4.99
N ASP A 7 3.58 1.79 -5.74
CA ASP A 7 3.77 1.41 -7.14
C ASP A 7 4.42 0.03 -7.28
N ASN A 8 3.73 -0.90 -7.94
CA ASN A 8 4.21 -2.25 -8.19
C ASN A 8 5.37 -2.31 -9.20
N PHE A 9 5.59 -1.23 -9.96
CA PHE A 9 6.69 -1.11 -10.93
C PHE A 9 7.91 -0.34 -10.40
N ASP A 10 7.91 0.02 -9.11
CA ASP A 10 9.02 0.73 -8.45
C ASP A 10 9.42 2.04 -9.16
N ARG A 11 8.44 2.79 -9.68
CA ARG A 11 8.69 4.07 -10.35
C ARG A 11 8.84 5.18 -9.30
N GLU A 12 9.99 5.84 -9.31
CA GLU A 12 10.29 6.97 -8.42
C GLU A 12 9.34 8.16 -8.62
N SER A 13 8.65 8.27 -9.75
CA SER A 13 7.72 9.37 -10.03
C SER A 13 6.30 9.15 -9.49
N VAL A 14 6.08 8.15 -8.63
CA VAL A 14 4.75 7.76 -8.15
C VAL A 14 4.70 7.82 -6.63
N SER A 15 3.84 8.69 -6.10
CA SER A 15 3.60 8.81 -4.66
C SER A 15 2.83 7.62 -4.10
N ASP A 16 3.15 7.24 -2.86
CA ASP A 16 2.35 6.31 -2.07
C ASP A 16 0.98 6.89 -1.75
N LYS A 17 -0.02 6.02 -1.60
CA LYS A 17 -1.37 6.39 -1.18
C LYS A 17 -1.71 5.72 0.15
N LEU A 18 -2.16 6.51 1.13
CA LEU A 18 -2.74 5.97 2.35
C LEU A 18 -4.12 5.39 2.04
N VAL A 19 -4.32 4.12 2.38
CA VAL A 19 -5.62 3.44 2.23
C VAL A 19 -6.38 3.45 3.54
N CYS A 20 -5.71 3.08 4.63
CA CYS A 20 -6.29 3.03 5.96
C CYS A 20 -5.21 3.17 7.03
N GLU A 21 -5.55 3.72 8.19
CA GLU A 21 -4.65 3.82 9.35
C GLU A 21 -5.37 3.36 10.62
N ASN A 22 -4.60 3.14 11.69
CA ASN A 22 -5.10 2.65 12.97
C ASN A 22 -5.82 1.28 12.85
N VAL A 23 -5.29 0.40 11.99
CA VAL A 23 -5.79 -0.97 11.86
C VAL A 23 -4.99 -1.91 12.77
N SER A 24 -5.66 -2.94 13.29
CA SER A 24 -4.95 -4.03 13.95
C SER A 24 -4.11 -4.80 12.95
N GLU A 25 -3.00 -5.39 13.39
CA GLU A 25 -2.13 -6.19 12.52
C GLU A 25 -2.88 -7.37 11.90
N HIS A 26 -3.67 -8.09 12.71
CA HIS A 26 -4.43 -9.25 12.26
C HIS A 26 -5.42 -8.91 11.13
N TYR A 27 -6.26 -7.89 11.32
CA TYR A 27 -7.22 -7.49 10.28
C TYR A 27 -6.53 -6.76 9.12
N GLY A 28 -5.45 -6.03 9.39
CA GLY A 28 -4.67 -5.35 8.38
C GLY A 28 -4.10 -6.31 7.34
N ASN A 29 -3.54 -7.45 7.79
CA ASN A 29 -3.03 -8.48 6.88
C ASN A 29 -4.16 -9.09 6.02
N ALA A 30 -5.29 -9.45 6.64
CA ALA A 30 -6.44 -9.98 5.90
C ALA A 30 -6.99 -8.99 4.84
N ILE A 31 -7.00 -7.68 5.15
CA ILE A 31 -7.42 -6.65 4.21
C ILE A 31 -6.40 -6.53 3.06
N VAL A 32 -5.10 -6.53 3.38
CA VAL A 32 -4.03 -6.45 2.36
C VAL A 32 -4.07 -7.65 1.41
N ASP A 33 -4.25 -8.86 1.92
CA ASP A 33 -4.37 -10.07 1.11
C ASP A 33 -5.56 -9.96 0.15
N PHE A 34 -6.73 -9.54 0.66
CA PHE A 34 -7.92 -9.32 -0.16
C PHE A 34 -7.73 -8.25 -1.23
N LEU A 35 -7.09 -7.12 -0.89
CA LEU A 35 -6.83 -6.03 -1.83
C LEU A 35 -5.87 -6.48 -2.93
N ASN A 36 -4.80 -7.19 -2.58
CA ASN A 36 -3.83 -7.69 -3.55
C ASN A 36 -4.45 -8.77 -4.44
N GLU A 37 -5.25 -9.70 -3.91
CA GLU A 37 -5.94 -10.71 -4.72
C GLU A 37 -6.89 -10.07 -5.75
N LYS A 38 -7.57 -8.99 -5.36
CA LYS A 38 -8.62 -8.37 -6.17
C LYS A 38 -8.12 -7.32 -7.17
N PHE A 39 -7.10 -6.57 -6.78
CA PHE A 39 -6.67 -5.36 -7.49
C PHE A 39 -5.19 -5.36 -7.89
N SER A 40 -4.39 -6.26 -7.31
CA SER A 40 -2.99 -6.42 -7.68
C SER A 40 -2.82 -7.66 -8.57
N GLY A 41 -1.83 -7.60 -9.45
CA GLY A 41 -1.56 -8.64 -10.45
C GLY A 41 -0.43 -8.19 -11.37
N ASP A 42 0.00 -9.07 -12.28
CA ASP A 42 1.23 -8.89 -13.08
C ASP A 42 1.28 -7.60 -13.91
N TYR A 43 0.13 -7.02 -14.22
CA TYR A 43 0.01 -5.79 -15.01
C TYR A 43 -0.61 -4.62 -14.23
N SER A 44 -0.89 -4.80 -12.93
CA SER A 44 -1.40 -3.73 -12.09
C SER A 44 -0.25 -2.87 -11.58
N SER A 45 -0.43 -1.54 -11.61
CA SER A 45 0.47 -0.60 -10.96
C SER A 45 0.32 -0.57 -9.44
N ASP A 46 -0.78 -1.12 -8.93
CA ASP A 46 -1.15 -0.95 -7.53
C ASP A 46 -0.73 -2.20 -6.74
N PHE A 47 0.05 -2.00 -5.69
CA PHE A 47 0.42 -3.04 -4.72
C PHE A 47 0.13 -2.56 -3.30
N TYR A 48 -0.58 -3.36 -2.52
CA TYR A 48 -0.99 -3.00 -1.17
C TYR A 48 -0.07 -3.64 -0.13
N LYS A 49 0.29 -2.85 0.88
CA LYS A 49 1.20 -3.29 1.95
C LYS A 49 0.71 -2.83 3.32
N LEU A 50 0.84 -3.71 4.32
CA LEU A 50 0.70 -3.36 5.72
C LEU A 50 2.04 -2.82 6.25
N THR A 51 2.00 -1.67 6.88
CA THR A 51 3.18 -0.93 7.37
C THR A 51 2.96 -0.48 8.81
N ASP A 52 4.06 -0.17 9.50
CA ASP A 52 4.02 0.40 10.85
C ASP A 52 3.40 1.81 10.83
N ASP A 53 2.87 2.25 11.97
CA ASP A 53 2.27 3.59 12.10
C ASP A 53 3.27 4.73 11.86
N LYS A 54 4.57 4.48 12.00
CA LYS A 54 5.63 5.44 11.70
C LYS A 54 6.02 5.50 10.23
N TYR A 55 5.45 4.65 9.37
CA TYR A 55 5.73 4.71 7.94
C TYR A 55 5.35 6.08 7.36
N GLU A 56 6.33 6.74 6.76
CA GLU A 56 6.17 8.00 6.04
C GLU A 56 5.86 7.68 4.58
N LEU A 57 4.74 8.21 4.08
CA LEU A 57 4.33 8.01 2.70
C LEU A 57 5.31 8.74 1.78
N TYR A 58 5.82 8.03 0.79
CA TYR A 58 6.58 8.66 -0.28
C TYR A 58 5.67 9.63 -1.06
N LYS A 59 6.16 10.86 -1.26
CA LYS A 59 5.50 11.87 -2.09
C LYS A 59 6.51 12.35 -3.12
N TRP A 60 6.20 12.11 -4.38
CA TRP A 60 6.95 12.68 -5.48
C TRP A 60 6.54 14.15 -5.70
N GLU A 61 7.54 15.01 -5.87
CA GLU A 61 7.39 16.43 -6.22
C GLU A 61 8.24 16.73 -7.48
N PRO A 62 7.67 17.37 -8.53
CA PRO A 62 8.35 17.69 -9.78
C PRO A 62 9.32 18.86 -9.72
#